data_AF-A0A447JCG5-F1
#
_entry.id   AF-A0A447JCG5-F1
#
_cell.length_a   1.000
_cell.length_b   1.000
_cell.length_c   1.000
_cell.angle_alpha   90.00
_cell.angle_beta   90.00
_cell.angle_gamma   90.00
#
_symmetry.space_group_name_H-M   'P 1'
#
loop_
_entity.id
_entity.type
_entity.pdbx_description
1 polymer ?
#
loop_
_entity_poly.entity_id
_entity_poly.type
_entity_poly.pdbx_seq_one_letter_code
_entity_poly.pdbx_strand_id
1 'polypeptide(L)'
;MTANSILEYILVFFGWMLNNAMWDILSSTGLYLLPLAFKGMGIWLKVREEGFDEGNKGMLSLPRLENSIYVSFLVICFCCTPMFPVDISTMKYDSSRDKQCNIQVASPQDSGYNAVLTDFQGKTANVPVWWYLVHRLSKGVTQAMIASIPCGGKIRQMRFEVQHSQIKDPILTQELQDFANSCYSRAYYKLKSTNQSLSDKTINSVGWIGSDYFLNTAGYYDTYTSQKPRQA
;
A
#
# COMPACT_ATOMS: atom_id res chain seq x y z
N MET A 1 -8.61 10.94 12.23
CA MET A 1 -7.92 10.71 10.93
C MET A 1 -7.93 9.21 10.64
N THR A 2 -7.69 8.81 9.38
CA THR A 2 -7.68 7.40 8.96
C THR A 2 -6.31 7.04 8.41
N ALA A 3 -5.85 5.82 8.66
CA ALA A 3 -4.59 5.31 8.12
C ALA A 3 -4.81 3.95 7.45
N ASN A 4 -4.09 3.73 6.34
CA ASN A 4 -4.22 2.52 5.51
C ASN A 4 -3.09 1.50 5.78
N SER A 5 -2.08 1.91 6.55
CA SER A 5 -0.92 1.07 6.89
C SER A 5 -0.52 1.32 8.34
N ILE A 6 0.03 0.30 8.99
CA ILE A 6 0.49 0.37 10.39
C ILE A 6 1.58 1.43 10.56
N LEU A 7 2.53 1.51 9.60
CA LEU A 7 3.58 2.53 9.63
C LEU A 7 3.00 3.93 9.50
N GLU A 8 2.03 4.10 8.62
CA GLU A 8 1.35 5.38 8.43
C GLU A 8 0.61 5.82 9.69
N TYR A 9 -0.10 4.88 10.33
CA TYR A 9 -0.82 5.13 11.58
C TYR A 9 0.10 5.69 12.67
N ILE A 10 1.28 5.10 12.83
CA ILE A 10 2.27 5.53 13.85
C ILE A 10 2.94 6.85 13.44
N LEU A 11 3.43 6.95 12.20
CA LEU A 11 4.22 8.10 11.75
C LEU A 11 3.38 9.37 11.62
N VAL A 12 2.11 9.27 11.23
CA VAL A 12 1.20 10.43 11.17
C VAL A 12 0.98 11.00 12.57
N PHE A 13 0.70 10.13 13.55
CA PHE A 13 0.52 10.57 14.94
C PHE A 13 1.81 11.21 15.50
N PHE A 14 2.96 10.55 15.29
CA PHE A 14 4.25 11.07 15.71
C PHE A 14 4.58 12.43 15.06
N GLY A 15 4.27 12.59 13.77
CA GLY A 15 4.45 13.85 13.06
C GLY A 15 3.64 15.00 13.67
N TRP A 16 2.41 14.74 14.11
CA TRP A 16 1.60 15.75 14.81
C TRP A 16 2.13 16.09 16.20
N MET A 17 2.64 15.10 16.93
CA MET A 17 3.29 15.34 18.22
C MET A 17 4.52 16.25 18.07
N LEU A 18 5.36 16.00 17.07
CA LEU A 18 6.49 16.87 16.74
C LEU A 18 6.04 18.26 16.28
N ASN A 19 4.96 18.35 15.51
CA ASN A 19 4.39 19.64 15.09
C ASN A 19 3.92 20.47 16.29
N ASN A 20 3.31 19.86 17.31
CA ASN A 20 2.95 20.56 18.53
C ASN A 20 4.17 21.06 19.28
N ALA A 21 5.19 20.23 19.48
CA ALA A 21 6.43 20.66 20.11
C ALA A 21 7.08 21.84 19.35
N MET A 22 7.08 21.80 18.02
CA MET A 22 7.57 22.91 17.20
C MET A 22 6.72 24.18 17.35
N TRP A 23 5.39 24.05 17.39
CA TRP A 23 4.50 25.19 17.62
C TRP A 23 4.68 25.80 19.02
N ASP A 24 4.90 24.98 20.05
CA ASP A 24 5.18 25.44 21.41
C ASP A 24 6.49 26.22 21.47
N ILE A 25 7.52 25.78 20.74
CA ILE A 25 8.78 26.53 20.60
C ILE A 25 8.55 27.86 19.88
N LEU A 26 7.82 27.85 18.76
CA LEU A 26 7.54 29.06 17.98
C LEU A 26 6.71 30.09 18.76
N SER A 27 5.72 29.62 19.54
CA SER A 27 4.85 30.48 20.34
C SER A 27 5.57 31.02 21.58
N SER A 28 6.37 30.20 22.28
CA SER A 28 7.15 30.64 23.44
C SER A 28 8.25 31.65 23.08
N THR A 29 8.88 31.49 21.91
CA THR A 29 9.90 32.42 21.41
C THR A 29 9.32 33.64 20.67
N GLY A 30 8.04 33.61 20.32
CA GLY A 30 7.42 34.64 19.49
C GLY A 30 7.87 34.65 18.01
N LEU A 31 8.65 33.65 17.58
CA LEU A 31 9.18 33.56 16.21
C LEU A 31 8.06 33.45 15.15
N TYR A 32 6.87 33.00 15.51
CA TYR A 32 5.74 32.97 14.59
C TYR A 32 5.29 34.36 14.10
N LEU A 33 5.66 35.44 14.83
CA LEU A 33 5.36 36.83 14.45
C LEU A 33 6.36 37.40 13.43
N LEU A 34 7.51 36.75 13.25
CA LEU A 34 8.60 37.23 12.41
C LEU A 34 8.17 37.47 10.94
N PRO A 35 7.38 36.58 10.30
CA PRO A 35 6.84 36.84 8.97
C PRO A 35 5.92 38.07 8.91
N LEU A 36 5.16 38.36 9.98
CA LEU A 36 4.31 39.55 10.07
C LEU A 36 5.16 40.81 10.14
N ALA A 37 6.25 40.78 10.92
CA ALA A 37 7.17 41.91 11.04
C ALA A 37 7.83 42.22 9.69
N PHE A 38 8.32 41.20 8.97
CA PHE A 38 8.88 41.39 7.63
C PHE A 38 7.85 41.92 6.64
N LYS A 39 6.62 41.40 6.66
CA LYS A 39 5.55 41.87 5.78
C LYS A 39 5.16 43.32 6.09
N GLY A 40 5.06 43.69 7.36
CA GLY A 40 4.80 45.06 7.80
C GLY A 40 5.91 46.01 7.36
N MET A 41 7.18 45.63 7.54
CA MET A 41 8.34 46.40 7.07
C MET A 41 8.36 46.53 5.54
N GLY A 42 8.00 45.47 4.80
CA GLY A 42 7.89 45.51 3.34
C GLY A 42 6.82 46.50 2.85
N ILE A 43 5.65 46.54 3.50
CA ILE A 43 4.61 47.53 3.19
C ILE A 43 5.10 48.95 3.51
N TRP A 44 5.78 49.12 4.64
CA TRP A 44 6.34 50.40 5.05
C TRP A 44 7.35 50.96 4.03
N LEU A 45 8.31 50.12 3.59
CA LEU A 45 9.30 50.50 2.58
C LEU A 45 8.63 50.85 1.25
N LYS A 46 7.67 50.04 0.81
CA LYS A 46 6.95 50.24 -0.44
C LYS A 46 6.20 51.59 -0.48
N VAL A 47 5.51 51.95 0.61
CA VAL A 47 4.82 53.25 0.71
C VAL A 47 5.82 54.42 0.72
N ARG A 48 7.05 54.19 1.19
CA ARG A 48 8.10 55.22 1.17
C ARG A 48 8.65 55.49 -0.23
N GLU A 49 8.72 54.46 -1.05
CA GLU A 49 9.16 54.52 -2.46
C GLU A 49 8.10 55.12 -3.39
N GLU A 50 6.83 55.11 -3.00
CA GLU A 50 5.74 55.70 -3.78
C GLU A 50 5.90 57.24 -3.93
N GLY A 51 5.66 57.73 -5.16
CA GLY A 51 5.82 59.14 -5.54
C GLY A 51 4.77 60.08 -4.92
N PHE A 52 4.94 61.38 -5.11
CA PHE A 52 4.00 62.40 -4.59
C PHE A 52 2.58 62.31 -5.20
N ASP A 53 2.42 61.58 -6.29
CA ASP A 53 1.17 61.44 -7.05
C ASP A 53 0.11 60.54 -6.36
N GLU A 54 0.52 59.74 -5.38
CA GLU A 54 -0.36 58.81 -4.63
C GLU A 54 -1.09 59.48 -3.44
N GLY A 55 -0.86 60.77 -3.19
CA GLY A 55 -1.51 61.52 -2.11
C GLY A 55 -0.95 61.23 -0.71
N ASN A 56 -1.81 61.27 0.32
CA ASN A 56 -1.38 61.14 1.72
C ASN A 56 -0.92 59.71 2.06
N LYS A 57 0.39 59.50 2.07
CA LYS A 57 1.08 58.22 2.36
C LYS A 57 0.66 57.57 3.69
N GLY A 58 0.31 58.36 4.70
CA GLY A 58 -0.17 57.85 5.99
C GLY A 58 -1.56 57.23 5.91
N MET A 59 -2.46 57.85 5.13
CA MET A 59 -3.83 57.36 4.94
C MET A 59 -3.87 56.13 4.02
N LEU A 60 -2.91 55.99 3.10
CA LEU A 60 -2.81 54.86 2.19
C LEU A 60 -2.14 53.62 2.82
N SER A 61 -1.17 53.82 3.72
CA SER A 61 -0.47 52.72 4.40
C SER A 61 -1.33 51.98 5.41
N LEU A 62 -2.21 52.70 6.13
CA LEU A 62 -3.06 52.14 7.17
C LEU A 62 -3.95 50.96 6.67
N PRO A 63 -4.78 51.12 5.62
CA PRO A 63 -5.64 50.03 5.15
C PRO A 63 -4.86 48.87 4.54
N ARG A 64 -3.69 49.14 3.94
CA ARG A 64 -2.81 48.08 3.40
C ARG A 64 -2.20 47.24 4.52
N LEU A 65 -1.75 47.88 5.60
CA LEU A 65 -1.24 47.20 6.78
C LEU A 65 -2.36 46.41 7.48
N GLU A 66 -3.53 47.02 7.65
CA GLU A 66 -4.70 46.42 8.30
C GLU A 66 -5.15 45.13 7.58
N ASN A 67 -5.40 45.20 6.27
CA ASN A 67 -5.77 44.02 5.47
C ASN A 67 -4.68 42.94 5.54
N SER A 68 -3.42 43.36 5.45
CA SER A 68 -2.29 42.43 5.56
C SER A 68 -2.24 41.70 6.90
N ILE A 69 -2.51 42.40 8.00
CA ILE A 69 -2.55 41.82 9.36
C ILE A 69 -3.76 40.89 9.50
N TYR A 70 -4.96 41.31 9.08
CA TYR A 70 -6.16 40.48 9.19
C TYR A 70 -6.06 39.17 8.40
N VAL A 71 -5.63 39.23 7.14
CA VAL A 71 -5.45 38.03 6.32
C VAL A 71 -4.41 37.11 6.95
N SER A 72 -3.30 37.66 7.43
CA SER A 72 -2.23 36.83 8.02
C SER A 72 -2.64 36.23 9.35
N PHE A 73 -3.42 36.95 10.17
CA PHE A 73 -4.00 36.43 11.41
C PHE A 73 -4.93 35.24 11.13
N LEU A 74 -5.81 35.36 10.15
CA LEU A 74 -6.69 34.25 9.74
C LEU A 74 -5.88 33.03 9.28
N VAL A 75 -4.82 33.23 8.49
CA VAL A 75 -3.94 32.13 8.05
C VAL A 75 -3.27 31.46 9.24
N ILE A 76 -2.76 32.21 10.21
CA ILE A 76 -2.11 31.65 11.40
C ILE A 76 -3.12 30.84 12.23
N CYS A 77 -4.31 31.37 12.48
CA CYS A 77 -5.35 30.66 13.22
C CYS A 77 -5.86 29.41 12.50
N PHE A 78 -5.94 29.44 11.18
CA PHE A 78 -6.52 28.33 10.42
C PHE A 78 -5.49 27.24 10.08
N CYS A 79 -4.25 27.63 9.76
CA CYS A 79 -3.21 26.73 9.26
C CYS A 79 -2.16 26.35 10.31
N CYS A 80 -1.91 27.19 11.32
CA CYS A 80 -0.78 27.00 12.23
C CYS A 80 -1.20 26.64 13.65
N THR A 81 -2.25 27.28 14.19
CA THR A 81 -2.64 27.01 15.58
C THR A 81 -3.28 25.63 15.72
N PRO A 82 -2.72 24.74 16.57
CA PRO A 82 -3.24 23.39 16.73
C PRO A 82 -4.43 23.40 17.71
N MET A 83 -5.65 23.36 17.17
CA MET A 83 -6.88 23.48 17.95
C MET A 83 -7.60 22.14 18.21
N PHE A 84 -7.50 21.18 17.30
CA PHE A 84 -8.29 19.94 17.38
C PHE A 84 -7.49 18.79 17.97
N PRO A 85 -7.87 18.24 19.14
CA PRO A 85 -7.17 17.09 19.71
C PRO A 85 -7.41 15.83 18.87
N VAL A 86 -6.34 15.10 18.63
CA VAL A 86 -6.33 13.81 17.95
C VAL A 86 -5.50 12.85 18.81
N ASP A 87 -6.16 11.80 19.25
CA ASP A 87 -5.52 10.72 20.00
C ASP A 87 -5.27 9.55 19.08
N ILE A 88 -4.24 8.76 19.39
CA ILE A 88 -3.93 7.55 18.65
C ILE A 88 -5.13 6.58 18.67
N SER A 89 -5.83 6.46 19.81
CA SER A 89 -7.05 5.66 19.96
C SER A 89 -8.22 6.13 19.09
N THR A 90 -8.27 7.42 18.72
CA THR A 90 -9.32 7.99 17.86
C THR A 90 -8.98 7.89 16.37
N MET A 91 -7.72 7.62 16.01
CA MET A 91 -7.35 7.29 14.65
C MET A 91 -7.91 5.91 14.28
N LYS A 92 -8.57 5.84 13.13
CA LYS A 92 -9.15 4.59 12.62
C LYS A 92 -8.19 3.94 11.63
N TYR A 93 -7.84 2.69 11.87
CA TYR A 93 -7.16 1.86 10.87
C TYR A 93 -8.21 1.32 9.89
N ASP A 94 -8.10 1.67 8.61
CA ASP A 94 -9.05 1.23 7.59
C ASP A 94 -8.59 -0.08 6.95
N SER A 95 -9.20 -1.18 7.36
CA SER A 95 -8.95 -2.53 6.81
C SER A 95 -9.98 -2.93 5.74
N SER A 96 -10.80 -2.01 5.22
CA SER A 96 -11.87 -2.33 4.26
C SER A 96 -11.32 -2.94 2.97
N ARG A 97 -10.20 -2.40 2.48
CA ARG A 97 -9.54 -2.86 1.27
C ARG A 97 -8.90 -4.24 1.44
N ASP A 98 -8.30 -4.48 2.58
CA ASP A 98 -7.69 -5.77 2.93
C ASP A 98 -8.74 -6.90 2.87
N LYS A 99 -9.93 -6.63 3.42
CA LYS A 99 -11.09 -7.54 3.34
C LYS A 99 -11.54 -7.78 1.90
N GLN A 100 -11.62 -6.74 1.08
CA GLN A 100 -12.02 -6.86 -0.32
C GLN A 100 -11.04 -7.69 -1.15
N CYS A 101 -9.75 -7.57 -0.88
CA CYS A 101 -8.71 -8.34 -1.57
C CYS A 101 -8.41 -9.70 -0.93
N ASN A 102 -9.15 -10.10 0.12
CA ASN A 102 -8.94 -11.33 0.88
C ASN A 102 -7.48 -11.47 1.39
N ILE A 103 -6.92 -10.36 1.86
CA ILE A 103 -5.60 -10.29 2.49
C ILE A 103 -5.85 -10.01 3.97
N GLN A 104 -5.24 -10.78 4.86
CA GLN A 104 -5.31 -10.54 6.29
C GLN A 104 -4.03 -9.84 6.73
N VAL A 105 -4.18 -8.62 7.25
CA VAL A 105 -3.10 -7.84 7.85
C VAL A 105 -3.37 -7.75 9.35
N ALA A 106 -2.33 -7.90 10.17
CA ALA A 106 -2.45 -7.75 11.61
C ALA A 106 -2.97 -6.36 11.99
N SER A 107 -3.76 -6.27 13.05
CA SER A 107 -4.15 -4.98 13.61
C SER A 107 -2.89 -4.24 14.11
N PRO A 108 -2.90 -2.90 14.22
CA PRO A 108 -1.77 -2.17 14.79
C PRO A 108 -1.32 -2.72 16.16
N GLN A 109 -2.28 -3.13 17.00
CA GLN A 109 -2.02 -3.67 18.36
C GLN A 109 -1.41 -5.09 18.33
N ASP A 110 -1.81 -5.91 17.37
CA ASP A 110 -1.31 -7.29 17.21
C ASP A 110 -0.05 -7.37 16.32
N SER A 111 0.47 -6.21 15.90
CA SER A 111 1.66 -6.12 15.05
C SER A 111 2.96 -6.11 15.88
N GLY A 112 4.09 -6.32 15.20
CA GLY A 112 5.42 -6.16 15.81
C GLY A 112 5.74 -4.75 16.32
N TYR A 113 4.87 -3.76 16.06
CA TYR A 113 5.03 -2.38 16.52
C TYR A 113 4.29 -2.08 17.84
N ASN A 114 3.73 -3.08 18.52
CA ASN A 114 2.95 -2.89 19.75
C ASN A 114 3.70 -2.10 20.85
N ALA A 115 5.01 -2.33 21.01
CA ALA A 115 5.83 -1.56 21.97
C ALA A 115 5.77 -0.05 21.69
N VAL A 116 5.91 0.33 20.42
CA VAL A 116 5.85 1.74 19.98
C VAL A 116 4.44 2.32 20.18
N LEU A 117 3.39 1.55 19.90
CA LEU A 117 2.03 1.98 20.19
C LEU A 117 1.80 2.23 21.68
N THR A 118 2.36 1.38 22.53
CA THR A 118 2.23 1.50 24.00
C THR A 118 2.92 2.76 24.51
N ASP A 119 4.09 3.13 23.96
CA ASP A 119 4.78 4.39 24.31
C ASP A 119 3.95 5.64 23.97
N PHE A 120 3.10 5.56 22.95
CA PHE A 120 2.21 6.64 22.54
C PHE A 120 0.83 6.61 23.23
N GLN A 121 0.49 5.56 23.98
CA GLN A 121 -0.78 5.49 24.70
C GLN A 121 -0.87 6.60 25.75
N GLY A 122 -1.97 7.35 25.74
CA GLY A 122 -2.20 8.47 26.64
C GLY A 122 -1.54 9.79 26.23
N LYS A 123 -0.82 9.83 25.09
CA LYS A 123 -0.41 11.09 24.46
C LYS A 123 -1.50 11.57 23.51
N THR A 124 -1.70 12.88 23.47
CA THR A 124 -2.68 13.56 22.64
C THR A 124 -1.95 14.57 21.75
N ALA A 125 -2.24 14.61 20.45
CA ALA A 125 -1.65 15.57 19.54
C ALA A 125 -2.73 16.47 18.95
N ASN A 126 -2.54 17.78 18.98
CA ASN A 126 -3.48 18.74 18.44
C ASN A 126 -3.16 19.07 16.98
N VAL A 127 -4.17 19.20 16.13
CA VAL A 127 -4.00 19.39 14.69
C VAL A 127 -4.68 20.68 14.24
N PRO A 128 -4.03 21.49 13.38
CA PRO A 128 -4.68 22.67 12.79
C PRO A 128 -5.82 22.30 11.84
N VAL A 129 -6.79 23.19 11.72
CA VAL A 129 -8.03 22.95 10.97
C VAL A 129 -7.75 22.66 9.49
N TRP A 130 -6.93 23.50 8.87
CA TRP A 130 -6.56 23.35 7.46
C TRP A 130 -5.95 21.98 7.18
N TRP A 131 -4.94 21.59 7.97
CA TRP A 131 -4.23 20.35 7.73
C TRP A 131 -5.06 19.13 8.02
N TYR A 132 -5.98 19.20 8.98
CA TYR A 132 -6.95 18.15 9.21
C TYR A 132 -7.85 17.93 7.99
N LEU A 133 -8.35 19.01 7.37
CA LEU A 133 -9.15 18.96 6.16
C LEU A 133 -8.34 18.41 4.97
N VAL A 134 -7.13 18.95 4.75
CA VAL A 134 -6.22 18.49 3.69
C VAL A 134 -5.90 17.01 3.84
N HIS A 135 -5.60 16.56 5.06
CA HIS A 135 -5.30 15.15 5.32
C HIS A 135 -6.51 14.26 5.01
N ARG A 136 -7.72 14.63 5.47
CA ARG A 136 -8.95 13.88 5.16
C ARG A 136 -9.22 13.80 3.67
N LEU A 137 -9.10 14.93 2.96
CA LEU A 137 -9.36 14.99 1.52
C LEU A 137 -8.30 14.19 0.74
N SER A 138 -7.02 14.34 1.07
CA SER A 138 -5.93 13.58 0.50
C SER A 138 -6.13 12.07 0.71
N LYS A 139 -6.52 11.65 1.92
CA LYS A 139 -6.83 10.24 2.21
C LYS A 139 -8.01 9.73 1.41
N GLY A 140 -9.09 10.52 1.32
CA GLY A 140 -10.26 10.18 0.51
C GLY A 140 -9.92 9.95 -0.96
N VAL A 141 -9.13 10.85 -1.55
CA VAL A 141 -8.67 10.73 -2.96
C VAL A 141 -7.77 9.51 -3.13
N THR A 142 -6.81 9.31 -2.22
CA THR A 142 -5.88 8.18 -2.31
C THR A 142 -6.61 6.85 -2.16
N GLN A 143 -7.59 6.77 -1.26
CA GLN A 143 -8.41 5.57 -1.06
C GLN A 143 -9.28 5.27 -2.29
N ALA A 144 -9.89 6.29 -2.89
CA ALA A 144 -10.64 6.15 -4.13
C ALA A 144 -9.76 5.65 -5.28
N MET A 145 -8.52 6.15 -5.37
CA MET A 145 -7.55 5.70 -6.37
C MET A 145 -7.08 4.27 -6.11
N ILE A 146 -6.79 3.89 -4.85
CA ILE A 146 -6.43 2.51 -4.51
C ILE A 146 -7.59 1.55 -4.83
N ALA A 147 -8.84 1.98 -4.61
CA ALA A 147 -10.02 1.18 -4.90
C ALA A 147 -10.20 0.83 -6.39
N SER A 148 -9.70 1.66 -7.31
CA SER A 148 -9.79 1.43 -8.76
C SER A 148 -8.80 0.37 -9.27
N ILE A 149 -7.74 0.08 -8.51
CA ILE A 149 -6.78 -0.96 -8.85
C ILE A 149 -7.49 -2.32 -8.63
N PRO A 150 -7.51 -3.26 -9.57
CA PRO A 150 -8.05 -4.59 -9.27
C PRO A 150 -7.18 -5.26 -8.20
N CYS A 151 -7.79 -5.94 -7.22
CA CYS A 151 -7.05 -6.80 -6.30
C CYS A 151 -6.28 -7.82 -7.15
N GLY A 152 -4.96 -7.62 -7.28
CA GLY A 152 -4.13 -8.48 -8.10
C GLY A 152 -4.29 -9.92 -7.65
N GLY A 153 -4.48 -10.83 -8.61
CA GLY A 153 -4.48 -12.26 -8.31
C GLY A 153 -3.23 -12.62 -7.52
N LYS A 154 -3.33 -13.67 -6.70
CA LYS A 154 -2.27 -14.21 -5.85
C LYS A 154 -1.07 -14.76 -6.64
N ILE A 155 -0.59 -14.11 -7.70
CA ILE A 155 0.47 -14.61 -8.60
C ILE A 155 1.75 -14.95 -7.82
N ARG A 156 2.09 -14.16 -6.81
CA ARG A 156 3.24 -14.45 -5.95
C ARG A 156 3.00 -15.69 -5.07
N GLN A 157 1.82 -15.84 -4.50
CA GLN A 157 1.43 -17.03 -3.73
C GLN A 157 1.29 -18.27 -4.63
N MET A 158 0.68 -18.15 -5.82
CA MET A 158 0.63 -19.20 -6.83
C MET A 158 2.04 -19.62 -7.26
N ARG A 159 2.98 -18.67 -7.45
CA ARG A 159 4.38 -19.02 -7.72
C ARG A 159 5.01 -19.80 -6.57
N PHE A 160 4.74 -19.40 -5.32
CA PHE A 160 5.22 -20.13 -4.14
C PHE A 160 4.61 -21.52 -4.02
N GLU A 161 3.30 -21.66 -4.25
CA GLU A 161 2.60 -22.96 -4.25
C GLU A 161 3.11 -23.86 -5.39
N VAL A 162 3.31 -23.31 -6.60
CA VAL A 162 3.90 -24.05 -7.73
C VAL A 162 5.33 -24.50 -7.40
N GLN A 163 6.16 -23.63 -6.81
CA GLN A 163 7.50 -24.02 -6.37
C GLN A 163 7.45 -25.07 -5.25
N HIS A 164 6.46 -25.02 -4.37
CA HIS A 164 6.28 -26.02 -3.31
C HIS A 164 5.71 -27.35 -3.83
N SER A 165 5.02 -27.33 -4.96
CA SER A 165 4.52 -28.53 -5.64
C SER A 165 5.60 -29.27 -6.44
N GLN A 166 6.80 -28.71 -6.60
CA GLN A 166 7.90 -29.42 -7.24
C GLN A 166 8.35 -30.61 -6.39
N ILE A 167 8.64 -31.72 -7.08
CA ILE A 167 9.17 -32.94 -6.48
C ILE A 167 10.56 -32.62 -5.90
N LYS A 168 10.71 -32.72 -4.57
CA LYS A 168 11.97 -32.40 -3.86
C LYS A 168 13.02 -33.50 -3.98
N ASP A 169 12.59 -34.74 -4.18
CA ASP A 169 13.47 -35.90 -4.23
C ASP A 169 14.07 -36.06 -5.65
N PRO A 170 15.39 -35.95 -5.81
CA PRO A 170 16.04 -36.12 -7.11
C PRO A 170 15.89 -37.54 -7.67
N ILE A 171 15.79 -38.56 -6.80
CA ILE A 171 15.61 -39.95 -7.23
C ILE A 171 14.22 -40.12 -7.84
N LEU A 172 13.19 -39.65 -7.14
CA LEU A 172 11.80 -39.71 -7.64
C LEU A 172 11.65 -38.92 -8.95
N THR A 173 12.34 -37.79 -9.09
CA THR A 173 12.32 -36.99 -10.33
C THR A 173 12.93 -37.78 -11.49
N GLN A 174 14.03 -38.50 -11.25
CA GLN A 174 14.68 -39.35 -12.25
C GLN A 174 13.79 -40.55 -12.62
N GLU A 175 13.17 -41.22 -11.64
CA GLU A 175 12.23 -42.31 -11.89
C GLU A 175 11.03 -41.86 -12.73
N LEU A 176 10.49 -40.68 -12.41
CA LEU A 176 9.37 -40.10 -13.15
C LEU A 176 9.76 -39.77 -14.60
N GLN A 177 10.96 -39.23 -14.82
CA GLN A 177 11.48 -38.95 -16.17
C GLN A 177 11.68 -40.24 -16.97
N ASP A 178 12.26 -41.26 -16.36
CA ASP A 178 12.47 -42.55 -17.01
C ASP A 178 11.15 -43.26 -17.34
N PHE A 179 10.14 -43.17 -16.46
CA PHE A 179 8.79 -43.65 -16.73
C PHE A 179 8.13 -42.87 -17.88
N ALA A 180 8.24 -41.54 -17.85
CA ALA A 180 7.68 -40.67 -18.89
C ALA A 180 8.28 -41.01 -20.26
N ASN A 181 9.59 -41.26 -20.32
CA ASN A 181 10.29 -41.59 -21.55
C ASN A 181 10.02 -43.03 -22.01
N SER A 182 9.99 -44.00 -21.10
CA SER A 182 9.88 -45.43 -21.47
C SER A 182 8.46 -45.89 -21.73
N CYS A 183 7.48 -45.39 -20.96
CA CYS A 183 6.11 -45.88 -20.96
C CYS A 183 5.14 -44.85 -21.56
N TYR A 184 5.05 -43.65 -20.97
CA TYR A 184 4.08 -42.62 -21.37
C TYR A 184 4.27 -42.13 -22.81
N SER A 185 5.49 -41.73 -23.18
CA SER A 185 5.75 -41.19 -24.52
C SER A 185 5.40 -42.17 -25.64
N ARG A 186 5.65 -43.47 -25.42
CA ARG A 186 5.35 -44.55 -26.37
C ARG A 186 3.87 -44.86 -26.45
N ALA A 187 3.21 -44.94 -25.29
CA ALA A 187 1.76 -45.12 -25.23
C ALA A 187 1.02 -43.97 -25.93
N TYR A 188 1.45 -42.73 -25.68
CA TYR A 188 0.91 -41.53 -26.31
C TYR A 188 1.16 -41.51 -27.82
N TYR A 189 2.38 -41.86 -28.25
CA TYR A 189 2.71 -41.96 -29.67
C TYR A 189 1.88 -43.04 -30.39
N LYS A 190 1.74 -44.22 -29.79
CA LYS A 190 0.89 -45.30 -30.30
C LYS A 190 -0.56 -44.82 -30.47
N LEU A 191 -1.14 -44.24 -29.43
CA LEU A 191 -2.51 -43.72 -29.46
C LEU A 191 -2.70 -42.68 -30.59
N LYS A 192 -1.75 -41.74 -30.71
CA LYS A 192 -1.75 -40.71 -31.77
C LYS A 192 -1.61 -41.31 -33.16
N SER A 193 -0.85 -42.39 -33.32
CA SER A 193 -0.64 -43.06 -34.61
C SER A 193 -1.79 -43.97 -35.02
N THR A 194 -2.51 -44.56 -34.06
CA THR A 194 -3.56 -45.56 -34.33
C THR A 194 -4.95 -44.92 -34.47
N ASN A 195 -5.22 -43.82 -33.75
CA ASN A 195 -6.54 -43.17 -33.75
C ASN A 195 -6.47 -41.74 -34.30
N GLN A 196 -7.04 -41.53 -35.48
CA GLN A 196 -7.12 -40.20 -36.12
C GLN A 196 -8.31 -39.34 -35.62
N SER A 197 -9.34 -39.94 -35.00
CA SER A 197 -10.49 -39.22 -34.43
C SER A 197 -10.74 -39.63 -32.97
N LEU A 198 -10.06 -38.95 -32.05
CA LEU A 198 -10.24 -39.11 -30.61
C LEU A 198 -11.34 -38.16 -30.10
N SER A 199 -12.12 -38.61 -29.10
CA SER A 199 -13.08 -37.76 -28.38
C SER A 199 -12.34 -36.79 -27.46
N ASP A 200 -12.89 -35.58 -27.25
CA ASP A 200 -12.35 -34.56 -26.34
C ASP A 200 -12.11 -35.09 -24.91
N LYS A 201 -12.96 -36.03 -24.45
CA LYS A 201 -12.78 -36.69 -23.15
C LYS A 201 -11.50 -37.52 -23.11
N THR A 202 -11.23 -38.27 -24.17
CA THR A 202 -10.02 -39.09 -24.28
C THR A 202 -8.80 -38.19 -24.37
N ILE A 203 -8.83 -37.14 -25.20
CA ILE A 203 -7.73 -36.17 -25.36
C ILE A 203 -7.31 -35.55 -24.03
N ASN A 204 -8.29 -35.07 -23.23
CA ASN A 204 -8.00 -34.51 -21.91
C ASN A 204 -7.47 -35.55 -20.92
N SER A 205 -7.97 -36.79 -20.98
CA SER A 205 -7.53 -37.86 -20.09
C SER A 205 -6.08 -38.29 -20.34
N VAL A 206 -5.59 -38.23 -21.58
CA VAL A 206 -4.26 -38.75 -21.97
C VAL A 206 -3.14 -37.71 -21.88
N GLY A 207 -3.44 -36.47 -21.52
CA GLY A 207 -2.46 -35.38 -21.41
C GLY A 207 -1.52 -35.45 -20.19
N TRP A 208 -1.68 -36.46 -19.34
CA TRP A 208 -0.89 -36.65 -18.11
C TRP A 208 -0.45 -38.11 -17.96
N ILE A 209 0.68 -38.29 -17.27
CA ILE A 209 1.40 -39.56 -17.09
C ILE A 209 0.52 -40.64 -16.41
N GLY A 210 -0.34 -40.26 -15.47
CA GLY A 210 -1.29 -41.18 -14.80
C GLY A 210 -2.67 -41.20 -15.44
N SER A 211 -2.75 -41.14 -16.77
CA SER A 211 -4.01 -41.25 -17.50
C SER A 211 -4.73 -42.56 -17.18
N ASP A 212 -6.01 -42.47 -16.79
CA ASP A 212 -6.87 -43.64 -16.57
C ASP A 212 -7.03 -44.50 -17.84
N TYR A 213 -7.02 -43.85 -19.01
CA TYR A 213 -7.10 -44.53 -20.30
C TYR A 213 -5.88 -45.45 -20.54
N PHE A 214 -4.66 -44.97 -20.25
CA PHE A 214 -3.44 -45.78 -20.42
C PHE A 214 -3.28 -46.88 -19.37
N LEU A 215 -3.89 -46.70 -18.18
CA LEU A 215 -3.88 -47.68 -17.10
C LEU A 215 -4.86 -48.83 -17.33
N ASN A 216 -6.07 -48.53 -17.81
CA ASN A 216 -7.14 -49.52 -17.92
C ASN A 216 -7.28 -50.15 -19.32
N THR A 217 -6.69 -49.55 -20.36
CA THR A 217 -6.78 -50.06 -21.73
C THR A 217 -5.60 -50.98 -22.02
N ALA A 218 -5.90 -52.21 -22.44
CA ALA A 218 -4.87 -53.17 -22.83
C ALA A 218 -4.06 -52.70 -24.05
N GLY A 219 -2.76 -53.00 -24.05
CA GLY A 219 -1.82 -52.60 -25.11
C GLY A 219 -1.06 -51.29 -24.86
N TYR A 220 -1.16 -50.70 -23.67
CA TYR A 220 -0.45 -49.48 -23.26
C TYR A 220 0.47 -49.75 -22.07
N TYR A 221 0.11 -49.38 -20.84
CA TYR A 221 0.98 -49.54 -19.66
C TYR A 221 1.14 -50.99 -19.19
N ASP A 222 0.23 -51.86 -19.59
CA ASP A 222 0.38 -53.32 -19.44
C ASP A 222 1.51 -53.89 -20.32
N THR A 223 1.81 -53.23 -21.44
CA THR A 223 2.73 -53.73 -22.47
C THR A 223 4.08 -53.00 -22.47
N TYR A 224 4.07 -51.68 -22.26
CA TYR A 224 5.28 -50.88 -22.23
C TYR A 224 5.92 -50.89 -20.85
N THR A 225 7.06 -51.56 -20.72
CA THR A 225 7.82 -51.67 -19.47
C THR A 225 9.13 -50.90 -19.53
N SER A 226 9.83 -50.80 -18.39
CA SER A 226 11.15 -50.19 -18.32
C SER A 226 12.13 -50.87 -19.28
N GLN A 227 12.81 -50.07 -20.12
CA GLN A 227 13.82 -50.57 -21.07
C GLN A 227 15.16 -50.87 -20.40
N LYS A 228 15.39 -50.34 -19.20
CA LYS A 228 16.59 -50.60 -18.41
C LYS A 228 16.23 -51.49 -17.22
N PRO A 229 17.07 -52.48 -16.87
CA PRO A 229 16.89 -53.22 -15.63
C PRO A 229 16.98 -52.25 -14.45
N ARG A 230 16.00 -52.34 -13.54
CA ARG A 230 15.96 -51.56 -12.29
C ARG A 230 16.38 -52.46 -11.14
N GLN A 231 17.16 -51.93 -10.20
CA GLN A 231 17.46 -52.64 -8.95
C GLN A 231 16.19 -52.66 -8.11
N ALA A 232 15.85 -53.84 -7.57
CA ALA A 232 14.69 -54.06 -6.70
C ALA A 232 15.02 -53.72 -5.25
#